data_AF-A0A0Q1AWM1-F1
#
_entry.id   AF-A0A0Q1AWM1-F1
#
_cell.length_a   1.000
_cell.length_b   1.000
_cell.length_c   1.000
_cell.angle_alpha   90.00
_cell.angle_beta   90.00
_cell.angle_gamma   90.00
#
_symmetry.space_group_name_H-M   'P 1'
#
loop_
_entity.id
_entity.type
_entity.pdbx_description
1 polymer ?
#
loop_
_entity_poly.entity_id
_entity_poly.type
_entity_poly.pdbx_seq_one_letter_code
_entity_poly.pdbx_strand_id
1 'polypeptide(L)'
;MLKERVNAKECLLYPLKKVNGQFICVSWKETFDDIARNERELKKRFGPTAVLRNHDYANNGLLKNLDRRFFNCYGGVMELVGSLCWGAGIEAQT
;
A
#
# COMPACT_ATOMS: atom_id res chain seq x y z
N MET A 1 10.75 -15.83 -15.61
CA MET A 1 11.29 -14.57 -16.16
C MET A 1 10.22 -13.47 -15.95
N LEU A 2 10.53 -12.19 -16.17
CA LEU A 2 9.57 -11.08 -15.96
C LEU A 2 8.39 -11.14 -16.94
N LYS A 3 8.65 -11.59 -18.18
CA LYS A 3 7.64 -11.72 -19.23
C LYS A 3 6.52 -12.68 -18.86
N GLU A 4 6.81 -13.83 -18.25
CA GLU A 4 5.76 -14.78 -17.89
C GLU A 4 4.91 -14.25 -16.73
N ARG A 5 5.51 -13.50 -15.79
CA ARG A 5 4.75 -12.88 -14.68
C ARG A 5 3.79 -11.79 -15.16
N VAL A 6 4.24 -10.95 -16.08
CA VAL A 6 3.41 -9.86 -16.64
C VAL A 6 2.23 -10.41 -17.45
N ASN A 7 2.41 -11.54 -18.12
CA ASN A 7 1.39 -12.18 -18.96
C ASN A 7 0.69 -13.37 -18.29
N ALA A 8 0.87 -13.55 -16.98
CA ALA A 8 0.23 -14.61 -16.21
C ALA A 8 -1.29 -14.46 -16.23
N LYS A 9 -2.04 -15.57 -16.30
CA LYS A 9 -3.51 -15.54 -16.31
C LYS A 9 -4.08 -15.05 -14.98
N GLU A 10 -3.30 -15.19 -13.92
CA GLU A 10 -3.61 -14.80 -12.55
C GLU A 10 -3.34 -13.30 -12.29
N CYS A 11 -2.81 -12.56 -13.27
CA CYS A 11 -2.56 -11.14 -13.14
C CYS A 11 -3.87 -10.37 -12.90
N LEU A 12 -3.92 -9.58 -11.82
CA LEU A 12 -5.09 -8.76 -11.50
C LEU A 12 -5.21 -7.59 -12.48
N LEU A 13 -6.28 -7.58 -13.26
CA LEU A 13 -6.53 -6.54 -14.28
C LEU A 13 -7.51 -5.45 -13.80
N TYR A 14 -8.27 -5.74 -12.75
CA TYR A 14 -9.32 -4.87 -12.23
C TYR A 14 -9.23 -4.77 -10.71
N PRO A 15 -9.65 -3.64 -10.12
CA PRO A 15 -9.85 -3.56 -8.69
C PRO A 15 -10.88 -4.59 -8.21
N LEU A 16 -10.55 -5.24 -7.10
CA LEU A 16 -11.42 -6.22 -6.47
C LEU A 16 -11.80 -5.75 -5.07
N LYS A 17 -13.07 -5.92 -4.72
CA LYS A 17 -13.61 -5.64 -3.38
C LYS A 17 -14.17 -6.90 -2.78
N LYS A 18 -13.85 -7.17 -1.52
CA LYS A 18 -14.40 -8.32 -0.80
C LYS A 18 -15.78 -7.96 -0.24
N VAL A 19 -16.82 -8.64 -0.71
CA VAL A 19 -18.22 -8.47 -0.28
C VAL A 19 -18.76 -9.84 0.12
N ASN A 20 -19.23 -9.97 1.36
CA ASN A 20 -19.79 -11.22 1.90
C ASN A 20 -18.87 -12.45 1.70
N GLY A 21 -17.56 -12.25 1.90
CA GLY A 21 -16.56 -13.31 1.77
C GLY A 21 -16.02 -13.54 0.36
N GLN A 22 -16.63 -12.97 -0.68
CA GLN A 22 -16.23 -13.15 -2.08
C GLN A 22 -15.63 -11.88 -2.67
N PHE A 23 -14.64 -12.02 -3.56
CA PHE A 23 -14.10 -10.89 -4.30
C PHE A 23 -14.93 -10.63 -5.55
N ILE A 24 -15.38 -9.39 -5.72
CA ILE A 24 -16.10 -8.92 -6.90
C ILE A 24 -15.31 -7.80 -7.58
N CYS A 25 -15.41 -7.71 -8.90
CA CYS A 25 -14.84 -6.60 -9.65
C CYS A 25 -15.60 -5.31 -9.37
N VAL A 26 -14.88 -4.22 -9.15
CA VAL A 26 -15.45 -2.88 -8.95
C VAL A 26 -14.74 -1.87 -9.85
N SER A 27 -15.37 -0.71 -10.04
CA SER A 27 -14.75 0.36 -10.83
C SER A 27 -13.61 1.03 -10.06
N TRP A 28 -12.67 1.63 -10.79
CA TRP A 28 -11.63 2.47 -10.19
C TRP A 28 -12.22 3.63 -9.40
N LYS A 29 -13.28 4.27 -9.91
CA LYS A 29 -13.95 5.37 -9.23
C LYS A 29 -14.52 4.92 -7.87
N GLU A 30 -15.26 3.82 -7.84
CA GLU A 30 -15.80 3.26 -6.59
C GLU A 30 -14.67 2.92 -5.62
N THR A 31 -13.60 2.28 -6.11
CA THR A 31 -12.44 1.90 -5.29
C THR A 31 -11.82 3.11 -4.61
N PHE A 32 -11.53 4.18 -5.36
CA PHE A 32 -10.92 5.38 -4.81
C PHE A 32 -11.88 6.14 -3.89
N ASP A 33 -13.16 6.23 -4.23
CA ASP A 33 -14.17 6.87 -3.37
C ASP A 33 -14.30 6.12 -2.02
N ASP A 34 -14.29 4.80 -2.03
CA ASP A 34 -14.37 3.97 -0.83
C ASP A 34 -13.13 4.13 0.06
N ILE A 35 -11.93 4.08 -0.52
CA ILE A 35 -10.67 4.27 0.21
C ILE A 35 -10.64 5.67 0.83
N ALA A 36 -10.90 6.71 0.02
CA ALA A 36 -10.86 8.09 0.49
C ALA A 36 -11.90 8.36 1.59
N ARG A 37 -13.11 7.80 1.48
CA ARG A 37 -14.13 7.89 2.53
C ARG A 37 -13.64 7.24 3.82
N ASN A 38 -13.13 6.01 3.76
CA ASN A 38 -12.66 5.28 4.94
C ASN A 38 -11.49 6.01 5.61
N GLU A 39 -10.51 6.46 4.84
CA GLU A 39 -9.37 7.22 5.34
C GLU A 39 -9.80 8.53 6.00
N ARG A 40 -10.77 9.26 5.42
CA ARG A 40 -11.30 10.49 6.02
C ARG A 40 -12.02 10.23 7.35
N GLU A 41 -12.83 9.17 7.42
CA GLU A 41 -13.54 8.80 8.66
C GLU A 41 -12.57 8.36 9.75
N LEU A 42 -11.56 7.55 9.41
CA LEU A 42 -10.50 7.16 10.35
C LEU A 42 -9.73 8.37 10.87
N LYS A 43 -9.29 9.27 9.97
CA LYS A 43 -8.59 10.50 10.33
C LYS A 43 -9.42 11.36 11.29
N LYS A 44 -10.71 11.53 10.98
CA LYS A 44 -11.63 12.35 11.78
C LYS A 44 -11.84 11.76 13.17
N ARG A 45 -11.95 10.44 13.29
CA ARG A 45 -12.29 9.75 14.54
C ARG A 45 -11.08 9.48 15.44
N PHE A 46 -9.93 9.16 14.85
CA PHE A 46 -8.77 8.62 15.58
C PHE A 46 -7.46 9.36 15.28
N GLY A 47 -7.48 10.37 14.40
CA GLY A 47 -6.28 11.04 13.92
C GLY A 47 -5.59 10.27 12.77
N PRO A 48 -4.61 10.91 12.11
CA PRO A 48 -3.99 10.35 10.91
C PRO A 48 -3.06 9.16 11.21
N THR A 49 -2.56 9.03 12.44
CA THR A 49 -1.73 7.90 12.89
C THR A 49 -2.50 6.59 13.08
N ALA A 50 -3.82 6.60 12.95
CA ALA A 50 -4.63 5.38 12.90
C ALA A 50 -4.45 4.59 11.59
N VAL A 51 -3.81 5.20 10.59
CA VAL A 51 -3.44 4.53 9.34
C VAL A 51 -1.97 4.13 9.42
N LEU A 52 -1.68 2.87 9.09
CA LEU A 52 -0.31 2.34 8.97
C LEU A 52 0.11 2.34 7.50
N ARG A 53 1.20 3.02 7.18
CA ARG A 53 1.85 2.94 5.88
C ARG A 53 2.86 1.80 5.88
N ASN A 54 2.48 0.67 5.31
CA ASN A 54 3.41 -0.42 4.99
C ASN A 54 3.89 -0.27 3.54
N HIS A 55 5.16 0.09 3.36
CA HIS A 55 5.72 0.49 2.07
C HIS A 55 6.96 -0.32 1.64
N ASP A 56 7.35 -1.29 2.47
CA ASP A 56 8.59 -2.02 2.26
C ASP A 56 8.43 -3.03 1.13
N TYR A 57 9.39 -3.07 0.20
CA TYR A 57 9.54 -4.05 -0.91
C TYR A 57 8.57 -3.99 -2.10
N ALA A 58 7.65 -3.02 -2.19
CA ALA A 58 6.70 -2.96 -3.31
C ALA A 58 7.25 -2.28 -4.58
N ASN A 59 8.15 -1.30 -4.47
CA ASN A 59 8.66 -0.51 -5.59
C ASN A 59 10.06 0.07 -5.32
N ASN A 60 11.05 -0.23 -6.17
CA ASN A 60 12.41 0.33 -6.13
C ASN A 60 12.71 1.34 -7.27
N GLY A 61 11.69 1.71 -8.04
CA GLY A 61 11.79 2.68 -9.12
C GLY A 61 11.86 4.13 -8.61
N LEU A 62 11.97 5.07 -9.56
CA LEU A 62 12.17 6.50 -9.29
C LEU A 62 11.08 7.11 -8.39
N LEU A 63 9.84 6.62 -8.49
CA LEU A 63 8.67 7.14 -7.76
C LEU A 63 8.37 6.40 -6.46
N LYS A 64 9.32 5.63 -5.90
CA LYS A 64 9.12 4.86 -4.66
C LYS A 64 8.69 5.67 -3.43
N ASN A 65 8.86 6.99 -3.46
CA ASN A 65 8.50 7.92 -2.38
C ASN A 65 7.24 8.75 -2.66
N LEU A 66 6.53 8.48 -3.76
CA LEU A 66 5.33 9.25 -4.13
C LEU A 66 4.21 9.12 -3.09
N ASP A 67 4.04 7.92 -2.55
CA ASP A 67 3.09 7.61 -1.49
C ASP A 67 3.44 8.34 -0.18
N ARG A 68 4.72 8.48 0.17
CA ARG A 68 5.16 9.30 1.32
C ARG A 68 4.67 10.75 1.19
N ARG A 69 4.75 11.33 -0.02
CA ARG A 69 4.23 12.68 -0.27
C ARG A 69 2.71 12.76 -0.03
N PHE A 70 1.96 11.76 -0.50
CA PHE A 70 0.53 11.66 -0.26
C PHE A 70 0.21 11.63 1.24
N PHE A 71 0.88 10.75 2.00
CA PHE A 71 0.60 10.59 3.44
C PHE A 71 1.07 11.77 4.30
N ASN A 72 2.10 12.50 3.86
CA ASN A 72 2.44 13.79 4.47
C ASN A 72 1.29 14.80 4.34
N CYS A 73 0.69 14.92 3.14
CA CYS A 73 -0.48 15.77 2.93
C CYS A 73 -1.73 15.27 3.67
N TYR A 74 -1.87 13.95 3.82
CA TYR A 74 -2.93 13.35 4.63
C TYR A 74 -2.82 13.72 6.12
N GLY A 75 -1.65 14.13 6.61
CA GLY A 75 -1.45 14.61 7.98
C GLY A 75 -0.39 13.85 8.79
N GLY A 76 0.40 13.00 8.13
CA GLY A 76 1.40 12.14 8.77
C GLY A 76 0.75 10.89 9.37
N VAL A 77 1.21 9.72 8.93
CA VAL A 77 0.65 8.42 9.31
C VAL A 77 1.62 7.63 10.19
N MET A 78 1.17 6.50 10.72
CA MET A 78 2.07 5.56 11.39
C MET A 78 3.01 4.95 10.36
N GLU A 79 4.31 4.97 10.67
CA GLU A 79 5.39 4.47 9.82
C GLU A 79 6.14 3.35 10.55
N LEU A 80 6.64 2.39 9.77
CA LEU A 80 7.54 1.36 10.26
C LEU A 80 8.98 1.88 10.23
N VAL A 81 9.78 1.51 11.23
CA VAL A 81 11.21 1.84 11.30
C VAL A 81 12.02 0.55 11.27
N GLY A 82 13.14 0.57 10.54
CA GLY A 82 13.98 -0.59 10.31
C GLY A 82 13.55 -1.40 9.10
N SER A 83 14.04 -2.62 8.99
CA SER A 83 13.61 -3.58 7.96
C SER A 83 13.79 -5.00 8.48
N LEU A 84 13.13 -5.97 7.84
CA LEU A 84 13.23 -7.37 8.24
C LEU A 84 14.60 -7.98 7.93
N CYS A 85 15.28 -7.54 6.86
CA CYS A 85 16.52 -8.17 6.39
C CYS A 85 17.77 -7.32 6.50
N TRP A 86 17.68 -5.98 6.44
CA TRP A 86 18.90 -5.14 6.43
C TRP A 86 19.67 -5.23 7.73
N GLY A 87 19.01 -5.44 8.87
CA GLY A 87 19.71 -5.63 10.14
C GLY A 87 20.70 -6.79 10.09
N ALA A 88 20.25 -7.96 9.65
CA ALA A 88 21.10 -9.13 9.48
C ALA A 88 22.16 -8.94 8.37
N GLY A 89 21.80 -8.25 7.28
CA GLY A 89 22.73 -7.98 6.18
C GLY A 89 23.86 -7.01 6.54
N ILE A 90 23.61 -6.05 7.43
CA ILE A 90 24.63 -5.14 7.96
C ILE A 90 25.55 -5.89 8.93
N GLU A 91 24.99 -6.70 9.84
CA GLU A 91 25.75 -7.52 10.79
C GLU A 91 26.69 -8.51 10.10
N ALA A 92 26.26 -9.12 8.98
CA ALA A 92 27.10 -10.05 8.24
C ALA A 92 28.31 -9.39 7.53
N GLN A 93 28.39 -8.05 7.51
CA GLN A 93 29.51 -7.29 6.94
C GLN A 93 30.52 -6.82 7.98
N THR A 94 30.27 -7.04 9.28
CA THR A 94 31.18 -6.77 10.40
C THR A 94 31.83 -8.04 10.91
#